data_AF-A0A2V9WV22-F1
#
_entry.id   AF-A0A2V9WV22-F1
#
_cell.length_a   1.000
_cell.length_b   1.000
_cell.length_c   1.000
_cell.angle_alpha   90.00
_cell.angle_beta   90.00
_cell.angle_gamma   90.00
#
_symmetry.space_group_name_H-M   'P 1'
#
loop_
_entity.id
_entity.type
_entity.pdbx_description
1 polymer ?
#
loop_
_entity_poly.entity_id
_entity_poly.type
_entity_poly.pdbx_seq_one_letter_code
_entity_poly.pdbx_strand_id
1 'polypeptide(L)'
;MGLTISDSGPKFSNRVGALAFPPAIARNAACHCGSGSKYKRCCYEQDDVIRRQLRLPTLPPWILSSRGKLHQFEKYACHVFVLPALLASLNDTRRAPEISTFDVVNSLLHSALLRIPSLNALEGDLKESDFQKLIGRTPTPDAKAFSADVVANVLDKLQLGDVRRALAQVIAKAERNKAFREGSYGALRCVAIDGWEPFASYDRHCPQCLVRHLKVKRAGGEVEEVKQYYHRYVVAMLLGPVLDVVLAIEPLLNEKAHSDTDGEHAGHQGELTAARRLLDSLYQTSTLSTPTGPGWLNSMLTAMAASSSSRKKTTSRSRKRLPYGRARSRANIPTMPTAKSTLSSGMRTRSIRFRPTRDECV
;
A
#
# COMPACT_ATOMS: atom_id res chain seq x y z
N MET A 1 50.88 -31.21 -22.54
CA MET A 1 50.13 -31.06 -21.27
C MET A 1 48.76 -30.50 -21.58
N GLY A 2 47.73 -31.35 -21.68
CA GLY A 2 46.33 -30.90 -21.75
C GLY A 2 45.62 -31.30 -20.47
N LEU A 3 44.84 -30.39 -19.88
CA LEU A 3 44.03 -30.67 -18.69
C LEU A 3 42.55 -30.64 -19.08
N THR A 4 41.95 -31.83 -19.18
CA THR A 4 40.52 -32.01 -19.36
C THR A 4 39.79 -31.62 -18.07
N ILE A 5 38.95 -30.59 -18.12
CA ILE A 5 38.03 -30.27 -17.02
C ILE A 5 36.84 -31.23 -17.14
N SER A 6 36.67 -32.10 -16.14
CA SER A 6 35.67 -33.16 -16.16
C SER A 6 34.25 -32.63 -15.88
N ASP A 7 33.35 -32.77 -16.84
CA ASP A 7 31.93 -32.47 -16.66
C ASP A 7 31.32 -33.37 -15.57
N SER A 8 31.03 -32.78 -14.42
CA SER A 8 30.48 -33.44 -13.23
C SER A 8 29.38 -32.60 -12.58
N GLY A 9 28.52 -32.01 -13.40
CA GLY A 9 27.34 -31.26 -12.95
C GLY A 9 26.45 -32.10 -12.01
N PRO A 10 25.90 -31.50 -10.93
CA PRO A 10 25.14 -32.24 -9.93
C PRO A 10 23.87 -32.84 -10.55
N LYS A 11 23.69 -34.15 -10.38
CA LYS A 11 22.50 -34.90 -10.86
C LYS A 11 21.26 -34.48 -10.09
N PHE A 12 20.61 -33.39 -10.51
CA PHE A 12 19.29 -33.02 -10.00
C PHE A 12 18.28 -34.11 -10.32
N SER A 13 17.78 -34.77 -9.27
CA SER A 13 16.74 -35.79 -9.39
C SER A 13 15.44 -35.16 -9.88
N ASN A 14 14.90 -35.66 -11.00
CA ASN A 14 13.59 -35.24 -11.52
C ASN A 14 12.46 -35.73 -10.61
N ARG A 15 12.25 -35.00 -9.51
CA ARG A 15 11.04 -35.06 -8.67
C ARG A 15 10.42 -33.68 -8.56
N VAL A 16 9.83 -33.22 -9.66
CA VAL A 16 8.81 -32.15 -9.62
C VAL A 16 7.55 -32.75 -8.98
N GLY A 17 7.58 -32.93 -7.66
CA GLY A 17 6.36 -33.17 -6.89
C GLY A 17 5.49 -31.94 -6.99
N ALA A 18 4.27 -32.08 -7.52
CA ALA A 18 3.35 -30.96 -7.65
C ALA A 18 3.04 -30.39 -6.25
N LEU A 19 3.48 -29.16 -6.00
CA LEU A 19 3.19 -28.43 -4.76
C LEU A 19 1.70 -28.07 -4.75
N ALA A 20 0.87 -28.97 -4.23
CA ALA A 20 -0.56 -28.78 -4.07
C ALA A 20 -0.82 -27.53 -3.20
N PHE A 21 -1.75 -26.68 -3.64
CA PHE A 21 -2.02 -25.41 -2.99
C PHE A 21 -2.58 -25.63 -1.57
N PRO A 22 -1.96 -25.09 -0.49
CA PRO A 22 -2.36 -25.45 0.88
C PRO A 22 -3.82 -25.08 1.19
N PRO A 23 -4.63 -26.02 1.71
CA PRO A 23 -6.09 -25.92 1.73
C PRO A 23 -6.61 -24.70 2.51
N ALA A 24 -7.66 -24.06 2.02
CA ALA A 24 -8.20 -22.79 2.54
C ALA A 24 -8.95 -22.97 3.88
N ILE A 25 -8.19 -23.09 4.98
CA ILE A 25 -8.71 -23.43 6.30
C ILE A 25 -8.70 -22.21 7.24
N ALA A 26 -9.79 -22.04 8.00
CA ALA A 26 -9.89 -20.95 8.97
C ALA A 26 -8.90 -21.14 10.13
N ARG A 27 -8.22 -20.07 10.55
CA ARG A 27 -7.13 -20.08 11.57
C ARG A 27 -7.45 -20.81 12.88
N ASN A 28 -8.73 -20.91 13.28
CA ASN A 28 -9.17 -21.56 14.53
C ASN A 28 -9.72 -22.99 14.34
N ALA A 29 -9.86 -23.49 13.10
CA ALA A 29 -10.29 -24.87 12.82
C ALA A 29 -9.18 -25.88 13.10
N ALA A 30 -9.47 -27.19 13.02
CA ALA A 30 -8.47 -28.24 13.11
C ALA A 30 -7.48 -28.18 11.93
N CYS A 31 -6.23 -28.60 12.16
CA CYS A 31 -5.20 -28.67 11.12
C CYS A 31 -5.43 -29.86 10.18
N HIS A 32 -5.17 -29.67 8.88
CA HIS A 32 -5.37 -30.72 7.86
C HIS A 32 -4.37 -31.89 7.96
N CYS A 33 -3.23 -31.70 8.63
CA CYS A 33 -2.22 -32.75 8.83
C CYS A 33 -2.59 -33.79 9.91
N GLY A 34 -3.82 -33.77 10.42
CA GLY A 34 -4.32 -34.76 11.39
C GLY A 34 -3.85 -34.56 12.84
N SER A 35 -3.00 -33.57 13.13
CA SER A 35 -2.35 -33.36 14.44
C SER A 35 -3.26 -32.98 15.62
N GLY A 36 -4.59 -33.01 15.45
CA GLY A 36 -5.61 -32.55 16.42
C GLY A 36 -5.56 -31.06 16.78
N SER A 37 -4.47 -30.36 16.45
CA SER A 37 -4.19 -28.99 16.84
C SER A 37 -4.97 -27.97 16.01
N LYS A 38 -5.23 -26.80 16.58
CA LYS A 38 -5.80 -25.66 15.84
C LYS A 38 -4.80 -25.20 14.78
N TYR A 39 -5.28 -25.00 13.56
CA TYR A 39 -4.47 -24.72 12.36
C TYR A 39 -3.38 -23.65 12.58
N LYS A 40 -3.73 -22.52 13.22
CA LYS A 40 -2.79 -21.42 13.57
C LYS A 40 -1.65 -21.76 14.55
N ARG A 41 -1.60 -22.97 15.10
CA ARG A 41 -0.53 -23.49 15.98
C ARG A 41 0.17 -24.72 15.38
N CYS A 42 -0.04 -24.97 14.09
CA CYS A 42 0.51 -26.11 13.37
C CYS A 42 0.88 -25.61 11.96
N CYS A 43 0.43 -26.26 10.88
CA CYS A 43 0.86 -25.95 9.51
C CYS A 43 0.56 -24.52 9.01
N TYR A 44 -0.16 -23.65 9.73
CA TYR A 44 -0.49 -22.29 9.24
C TYR A 44 0.72 -21.49 8.76
N GLU A 45 1.84 -21.48 9.49
CA GLU A 45 3.02 -20.69 9.11
C GLU A 45 3.74 -21.28 7.90
N GLN A 46 3.88 -22.60 7.86
CA GLN A 46 4.45 -23.33 6.72
C GLN A 46 3.58 -23.20 5.46
N ASP A 47 2.26 -23.35 5.60
CA ASP A 47 1.28 -23.12 4.54
C ASP A 47 1.28 -21.66 4.06
N ASP A 48 1.46 -20.68 4.94
CA ASP A 48 1.52 -19.27 4.56
C ASP A 48 2.82 -18.93 3.82
N VAL A 49 3.95 -19.53 4.23
CA VAL A 49 5.20 -19.50 3.45
C VAL A 49 5.02 -20.15 2.08
N ILE A 50 4.41 -21.34 2.00
CA ILE A 50 4.13 -22.01 0.71
C ILE A 50 3.18 -21.18 -0.14
N ARG A 51 2.12 -20.59 0.42
CA ARG A 51 1.21 -19.69 -0.31
C ARG A 51 1.89 -18.41 -0.79
N ARG A 52 2.84 -17.85 -0.03
CA ARG A 52 3.67 -16.70 -0.50
C ARG A 52 4.59 -17.12 -1.64
N GLN A 53 5.24 -18.28 -1.52
CA GLN A 53 6.11 -18.86 -2.57
C GLN A 53 5.35 -19.23 -3.84
N LEU A 54 4.09 -19.66 -3.74
CA LEU A 54 3.20 -19.97 -4.88
C LEU A 54 2.46 -18.75 -5.44
N ARG A 55 2.43 -17.61 -4.72
CA ARG A 55 1.91 -16.33 -5.21
C ARG A 55 2.96 -15.54 -5.98
N LEU A 56 4.19 -15.50 -5.46
CA LEU A 56 5.32 -14.95 -6.18
C LEU A 56 5.49 -15.77 -7.47
N PRO A 57 5.35 -15.19 -8.67
CA PRO A 57 5.65 -15.93 -9.88
C PRO A 57 7.13 -16.31 -9.82
N THR A 58 7.43 -17.60 -9.93
CA THR A 58 8.81 -18.08 -9.97
C THR A 58 9.46 -17.54 -11.24
N LEU A 59 10.14 -16.39 -11.14
CA LEU A 59 10.78 -15.75 -12.28
C LEU A 59 11.68 -16.79 -12.97
N PRO A 60 11.47 -17.07 -14.27
CA PRO A 60 12.21 -18.11 -14.98
C PRO A 60 13.72 -18.02 -14.71
N PRO A 61 14.43 -19.14 -14.47
CA PRO A 61 15.84 -19.10 -14.08
C PRO A 61 16.73 -18.28 -15.00
N TRP A 62 16.41 -18.19 -16.30
CA TRP A 62 17.12 -17.33 -17.27
C TRP A 62 16.94 -15.83 -17.03
N ILE A 63 15.80 -15.37 -16.48
CA ILE A 63 15.64 -13.99 -15.99
C ILE A 63 16.52 -13.79 -14.75
N LEU A 64 16.59 -14.78 -13.87
CA LEU A 64 17.39 -14.72 -12.64
C LEU A 64 18.91 -14.85 -12.88
N SER A 65 19.36 -15.46 -13.98
CA SER A 65 20.78 -15.62 -14.33
C SER A 65 21.28 -14.69 -15.47
N SER A 66 20.39 -13.98 -16.16
CA SER A 66 20.75 -13.03 -17.22
C SER A 66 21.77 -11.98 -16.72
N ARG A 67 22.91 -11.88 -17.41
CA ARG A 67 23.88 -10.78 -17.21
C ARG A 67 23.33 -9.41 -17.66
N GLY A 68 22.25 -9.40 -18.45
CA GLY A 68 21.66 -8.20 -19.05
C GLY A 68 20.37 -7.71 -18.41
N LYS A 69 20.03 -8.12 -17.18
CA LYS A 69 18.74 -7.78 -16.54
C LYS A 69 18.43 -6.27 -16.54
N LEU A 70 19.39 -5.43 -16.15
CA LEU A 70 19.21 -3.98 -16.13
C LEU A 70 18.92 -3.45 -17.54
N HIS A 71 19.71 -3.85 -18.55
CA HIS A 71 19.45 -3.50 -19.94
C HIS A 71 18.08 -3.99 -20.44
N GLN A 72 17.64 -5.19 -20.06
CA GLN A 72 16.31 -5.71 -20.41
C GLN A 72 15.18 -4.91 -19.74
N PHE A 73 15.35 -4.53 -18.48
CA PHE A 73 14.43 -3.66 -17.74
C PHE A 73 14.37 -2.26 -18.39
N GLU A 74 15.51 -1.59 -18.59
CA GLU A 74 15.58 -0.25 -19.20
C GLU A 74 14.98 -0.24 -20.60
N LYS A 75 15.30 -1.23 -21.43
CA LYS A 75 14.71 -1.37 -22.77
C LYS A 75 13.20 -1.53 -22.71
N TYR A 76 12.68 -2.33 -21.77
CA TYR A 76 11.24 -2.52 -21.59
C TYR A 76 10.56 -1.24 -21.06
N ALA A 77 11.13 -0.58 -20.06
CA ALA A 77 10.60 0.65 -19.49
C ALA A 77 10.60 1.81 -20.51
N CYS A 78 11.68 1.98 -21.26
CA CYS A 78 11.80 2.97 -22.32
C CYS A 78 10.79 2.73 -23.47
N HIS A 79 10.66 1.50 -23.99
CA HIS A 79 9.74 1.25 -25.11
C HIS A 79 8.27 1.13 -24.69
N VAL A 80 7.97 0.53 -23.54
CA VAL A 80 6.58 0.20 -23.14
C VAL A 80 5.97 1.28 -22.28
N PHE A 81 6.71 1.90 -21.36
CA PHE A 81 6.20 2.97 -20.50
C PHE A 81 6.61 4.37 -20.96
N VAL A 82 7.51 4.48 -21.95
CA VAL A 82 8.10 5.76 -22.38
C VAL A 82 8.77 6.49 -21.21
N LEU A 83 9.45 5.71 -20.37
CA LEU A 83 9.99 6.15 -19.08
C LEU A 83 10.78 7.47 -19.14
N PRO A 84 11.71 7.71 -20.09
CA PRO A 84 12.43 8.98 -20.16
C PRO A 84 11.51 10.20 -20.34
N ALA A 85 10.43 10.08 -21.13
CA ALA A 85 9.47 11.16 -21.32
C ALA A 85 8.57 11.36 -20.09
N LEU A 86 8.23 10.29 -19.35
CA LEU A 86 7.54 10.42 -18.07
C LEU A 86 8.39 11.16 -17.04
N LEU A 87 9.68 10.83 -16.94
CA LEU A 87 10.60 11.52 -16.03
C LEU A 87 10.86 12.97 -16.44
N ALA A 88 11.01 13.24 -17.74
CA ALA A 88 11.18 14.59 -18.28
C ALA A 88 9.91 15.46 -18.16
N SER A 89 8.75 14.86 -17.89
CA SER A 89 7.49 15.60 -17.62
C SER A 89 7.36 16.11 -16.18
N LEU A 90 8.32 15.79 -15.30
CA LEU A 90 8.34 16.20 -13.89
C LEU A 90 9.11 17.50 -13.71
N ASN A 91 8.44 18.53 -13.18
CA ASN A 91 9.02 19.86 -12.98
C ASN A 91 9.30 20.14 -11.50
N ASP A 92 10.25 21.05 -11.23
CA ASP A 92 10.47 21.64 -9.92
C ASP A 92 10.54 23.18 -10.03
N THR A 93 10.40 23.89 -8.91
CA THR A 93 10.29 25.37 -8.89
C THR A 93 11.63 26.12 -8.71
N ARG A 94 12.79 25.46 -8.91
CA ARG A 94 14.08 26.17 -8.96
C ARG A 94 14.12 27.13 -10.16
N ARG A 95 14.75 28.29 -9.96
CA ARG A 95 15.01 29.27 -11.04
C ARG A 95 16.35 28.96 -11.69
N ALA A 96 16.40 28.88 -13.02
CA ALA A 96 17.60 28.63 -13.83
C ALA A 96 18.54 27.53 -13.27
N PRO A 97 18.05 26.29 -13.07
CA PRO A 97 18.86 25.22 -12.48
C PRO A 97 19.94 24.71 -13.46
N GLU A 98 21.19 24.65 -12.99
CA GLU A 98 22.33 24.05 -13.72
C GLU A 98 22.15 22.54 -13.93
N ILE A 99 21.63 21.84 -12.91
CA ILE A 99 21.34 20.40 -12.96
C ILE A 99 19.83 20.21 -13.15
N SER A 100 19.44 19.54 -14.22
CA SER A 100 18.02 19.41 -14.61
C SER A 100 17.21 18.58 -13.61
N THR A 101 15.89 18.81 -13.57
CA THR A 101 14.96 17.96 -12.79
C THR A 101 15.03 16.50 -13.26
N PHE A 102 15.20 16.29 -14.58
CA PHE A 102 15.34 14.97 -15.19
C PHE A 102 16.56 14.20 -14.66
N ASP A 103 17.76 14.80 -14.66
CA ASP A 103 19.00 14.19 -14.14
C ASP A 103 18.79 13.61 -12.73
N VAL A 104 18.17 14.42 -11.86
CA VAL A 104 17.99 14.11 -10.44
C VAL A 104 16.93 13.03 -10.24
N VAL A 105 15.76 13.13 -10.88
CA VAL A 105 14.71 12.11 -10.72
C VAL A 105 15.10 10.79 -11.42
N ASN A 106 15.83 10.85 -12.53
CA ASN A 106 16.41 9.65 -13.17
C ASN A 106 17.42 8.95 -12.24
N SER A 107 18.26 9.71 -11.56
CA SER A 107 19.20 9.18 -10.55
C SER A 107 18.49 8.60 -9.32
N LEU A 108 17.40 9.22 -8.86
CA LEU A 108 16.57 8.71 -7.77
C LEU A 108 15.82 7.42 -8.16
N LEU A 109 15.34 7.32 -9.40
CA LEU A 109 14.73 6.08 -9.90
C LEU A 109 15.75 4.94 -9.92
N HIS A 110 16.93 5.17 -10.48
CA HIS A 110 18.02 4.18 -10.46
C HIS A 110 18.46 3.84 -9.03
N SER A 111 18.43 4.80 -8.09
CA SER A 111 18.66 4.53 -6.67
C SER A 111 17.64 3.56 -6.08
N ALA A 112 16.35 3.72 -6.38
CA ALA A 112 15.30 2.82 -5.92
C ALA A 112 15.42 1.42 -6.56
N LEU A 113 15.78 1.35 -7.85
CA LEU A 113 15.95 0.10 -8.59
C LEU A 113 17.17 -0.70 -8.11
N LEU A 114 18.31 -0.04 -7.89
CA LEU A 114 19.56 -0.63 -7.43
C LEU A 114 19.62 -0.78 -5.90
N ARG A 115 18.65 -0.21 -5.17
CA ARG A 115 18.55 -0.18 -3.70
C ARG A 115 19.70 0.56 -3.00
N ILE A 116 20.15 1.67 -3.60
CA ILE A 116 21.11 2.60 -2.99
C ILE A 116 20.50 3.11 -1.66
N PRO A 117 21.18 2.96 -0.50
CA PRO A 117 20.53 3.08 0.80
C PRO A 117 20.33 4.52 1.30
N SER A 118 20.94 5.53 0.67
CA SER A 118 20.80 6.94 1.06
C SER A 118 21.22 7.90 -0.06
N LEU A 119 20.84 9.18 0.05
CA LEU A 119 21.29 10.23 -0.86
C LEU A 119 22.82 10.44 -0.83
N ASN A 120 23.46 10.18 0.31
CA ASN A 120 24.92 10.27 0.45
C ASN A 120 25.63 9.10 -0.25
N ALA A 121 25.01 7.91 -0.28
CA ALA A 121 25.49 6.79 -1.08
C ALA A 121 25.29 7.06 -2.58
N LEU A 122 24.17 7.68 -2.97
CA LEU A 122 23.97 8.16 -4.34
C LEU A 122 25.02 9.20 -4.74
N GLU A 123 25.46 10.11 -3.87
CA GLU A 123 26.58 11.03 -4.18
C GLU A 123 27.92 10.28 -4.38
N GLY A 124 28.10 9.11 -3.75
CA GLY A 124 29.18 8.19 -4.07
C GLY A 124 29.05 7.67 -5.51
N ASP A 125 27.96 6.99 -5.80
CA ASP A 125 27.68 6.38 -7.11
C ASP A 125 27.66 7.43 -8.25
N LEU A 126 27.26 8.68 -7.99
CA LEU A 126 27.30 9.79 -8.95
C LEU A 126 28.73 10.20 -9.39
N LYS A 127 29.79 9.65 -8.79
CA LYS A 127 31.19 9.74 -9.28
C LYS A 127 31.55 8.61 -10.26
N GLU A 128 30.84 7.49 -10.20
CA GLU A 128 31.18 6.30 -10.95
C GLU A 128 30.82 6.45 -12.43
N SER A 129 31.80 6.20 -13.31
CA SER A 129 31.64 6.45 -14.74
C SER A 129 30.48 5.67 -15.36
N ASP A 130 30.18 4.47 -14.85
CA ASP A 130 29.07 3.63 -15.32
C ASP A 130 27.70 4.10 -14.80
N PHE A 131 27.62 4.67 -13.60
CA PHE A 131 26.37 5.28 -13.12
C PHE A 131 26.07 6.57 -13.90
N GLN A 132 27.10 7.36 -14.23
CA GLN A 132 26.94 8.54 -15.09
C GLN A 132 26.43 8.17 -16.49
N LYS A 133 26.95 7.08 -17.10
CA LYS A 133 26.40 6.51 -18.36
C LYS A 133 24.93 6.10 -18.20
N LEU A 134 24.61 5.40 -17.10
CA LEU A 134 23.27 4.88 -16.82
C LEU A 134 22.21 6.00 -16.73
N ILE A 135 22.55 7.14 -16.10
CA ILE A 135 21.64 8.29 -16.01
C ILE A 135 21.65 9.18 -17.27
N GLY A 136 22.43 8.84 -18.30
CA GLY A 136 22.47 9.52 -19.59
C GLY A 136 23.48 10.65 -19.73
N ARG A 137 24.46 10.77 -18.82
CA ARG A 137 25.47 11.84 -18.82
C ARG A 137 26.79 11.38 -19.42
N THR A 138 27.54 12.33 -20.01
CA THR A 138 28.93 12.13 -20.42
C THR A 138 29.80 11.85 -19.19
N PRO A 139 30.57 10.74 -19.13
CA PRO A 139 31.30 10.40 -17.92
C PRO A 139 32.51 11.29 -17.67
N THR A 140 32.63 11.80 -16.44
CA THR A 140 33.78 12.55 -15.92
C THR A 140 34.42 11.75 -14.79
N PRO A 141 35.58 11.10 -15.02
CA PRO A 141 36.29 10.35 -13.98
C PRO A 141 36.54 11.18 -12.72
N ASP A 142 36.39 10.56 -11.54
CA ASP A 142 36.59 11.11 -10.20
C ASP A 142 35.75 12.35 -9.80
N ALA A 143 35.03 12.96 -10.74
CA ALA A 143 34.13 14.10 -10.53
C ALA A 143 32.67 13.63 -10.42
N LYS A 144 31.99 14.01 -9.33
CA LYS A 144 30.55 13.73 -9.13
C LYS A 144 29.71 14.54 -10.12
N ALA A 145 28.67 13.92 -10.68
CA ALA A 145 27.73 14.61 -11.55
C ALA A 145 26.95 15.74 -10.82
N PHE A 146 26.62 15.55 -9.54
CA PHE A 146 26.05 16.56 -8.62
C PHE A 146 26.07 16.04 -7.17
N SER A 147 25.70 16.87 -6.18
CA SER A 147 25.68 16.50 -4.74
C SER A 147 24.31 16.04 -4.23
N ALA A 148 24.30 15.40 -3.06
CA ALA A 148 23.09 15.09 -2.30
C ALA A 148 22.26 16.35 -1.96
N ASP A 149 22.91 17.51 -1.76
CA ASP A 149 22.22 18.78 -1.53
C ASP A 149 21.44 19.25 -2.76
N VAL A 150 21.96 19.01 -3.98
CA VAL A 150 21.22 19.26 -5.22
C VAL A 150 19.97 18.38 -5.25
N VAL A 151 20.10 17.09 -4.90
CA VAL A 151 18.97 16.15 -4.85
C VAL A 151 17.91 16.58 -3.83
N ALA A 152 18.31 16.97 -2.62
CA ALA A 152 17.40 17.50 -1.60
C ALA A 152 16.70 18.79 -2.08
N ASN A 153 17.46 19.74 -2.64
CA ASN A 153 16.95 21.01 -3.14
C ASN A 153 15.91 20.84 -4.28
N VAL A 154 16.04 19.79 -5.11
CA VAL A 154 15.01 19.40 -6.10
C VAL A 154 13.79 18.80 -5.40
N LEU A 155 13.97 17.85 -4.48
CA LEU A 155 12.87 17.19 -3.77
C LEU A 155 11.99 18.17 -2.99
N ASP A 156 12.58 19.19 -2.36
CA ASP A 156 11.87 20.27 -1.68
C ASP A 156 10.96 21.12 -2.59
N LYS A 157 11.15 21.04 -3.92
CA LYS A 157 10.54 21.94 -4.93
C LYS A 157 9.80 21.18 -6.05
N LEU A 158 9.90 19.85 -6.06
CA LEU A 158 9.32 18.96 -7.06
C LEU A 158 7.79 19.03 -7.02
N GLN A 159 7.17 19.19 -8.20
CA GLN A 159 5.72 19.32 -8.31
C GLN A 159 5.04 17.96 -8.10
N LEU A 160 4.52 17.74 -6.89
CA LEU A 160 3.77 16.52 -6.53
C LEU A 160 2.56 16.25 -7.44
N GLY A 161 2.00 17.30 -8.06
CA GLY A 161 0.97 17.16 -9.09
C GLY A 161 1.47 16.41 -10.33
N ASP A 162 2.72 16.64 -10.75
CA ASP A 162 3.33 15.99 -11.90
C ASP A 162 3.64 14.52 -11.59
N VAL A 163 4.20 14.26 -10.39
CA VAL A 163 4.46 12.90 -9.89
C VAL A 163 3.18 12.07 -9.82
N ARG A 164 2.07 12.64 -9.31
CA ARG A 164 0.74 12.00 -9.30
C ARG A 164 0.24 11.70 -10.72
N ARG A 165 0.41 12.62 -11.70
CA ARG A 165 0.04 12.38 -13.11
C ARG A 165 0.91 11.31 -13.78
N ALA A 166 2.21 11.26 -13.48
CA ALA A 166 3.12 10.24 -14.02
C ALA A 166 2.77 8.85 -13.47
N LEU A 167 2.51 8.72 -12.17
CA LEU A 167 2.07 7.47 -11.55
C LEU A 167 0.74 6.97 -12.17
N ALA A 168 -0.24 7.87 -12.34
CA ALA A 168 -1.50 7.53 -13.00
C ALA A 168 -1.31 7.03 -14.44
N GLN A 169 -0.39 7.63 -15.21
CA GLN A 169 -0.06 7.17 -16.56
C GLN A 169 0.61 5.78 -16.57
N VAL A 170 1.50 5.49 -15.63
CA VAL A 170 2.11 4.16 -15.46
C VAL A 170 1.04 3.11 -15.16
N ILE A 171 0.14 3.38 -14.20
CA ILE A 171 -0.98 2.49 -13.85
C ILE A 171 -1.91 2.28 -15.06
N ALA A 172 -2.27 3.34 -15.77
CA ALA A 172 -3.11 3.26 -16.98
C ALA A 172 -2.42 2.58 -18.17
N LYS A 173 -1.08 2.54 -18.22
CA LYS A 173 -0.35 1.72 -19.21
C LYS A 173 -0.27 0.26 -18.79
N ALA A 174 -0.01 -0.03 -17.51
CA ALA A 174 -0.03 -1.39 -16.96
C ALA A 174 -1.43 -2.05 -17.13
N GLU A 175 -2.50 -1.28 -16.94
CA GLU A 175 -3.88 -1.71 -17.18
C GLU A 175 -4.11 -2.12 -18.65
N ARG A 176 -3.76 -1.25 -19.60
CA ARG A 176 -3.89 -1.53 -21.05
C ARG A 176 -3.01 -2.71 -21.48
N ASN A 177 -1.85 -2.88 -20.83
CA ASN A 177 -0.98 -4.04 -20.98
C ASN A 177 -1.52 -5.31 -20.28
N LYS A 178 -2.70 -5.24 -19.65
CA LYS A 178 -3.43 -6.35 -19.01
C LYS A 178 -2.74 -6.94 -17.76
N ALA A 179 -1.87 -6.18 -17.10
CA ALA A 179 -1.12 -6.61 -15.91
C ALA A 179 -2.02 -6.95 -14.70
N PHE A 180 -3.21 -6.33 -14.61
CA PHE A 180 -4.14 -6.46 -13.47
C PHE A 180 -5.36 -7.34 -13.80
N ARG A 181 -5.17 -8.37 -14.64
CA ARG A 181 -6.23 -9.32 -15.04
C ARG A 181 -6.59 -10.34 -13.96
N GLU A 182 -5.63 -10.75 -13.15
CA GLU A 182 -5.80 -11.83 -12.18
C GLU A 182 -6.16 -11.28 -10.79
N GLY A 183 -6.90 -12.04 -9.99
CA GLY A 183 -7.31 -11.65 -8.63
C GLY A 183 -8.50 -10.68 -8.55
N SER A 184 -9.10 -10.28 -9.67
CA SER A 184 -10.37 -9.54 -9.69
C SER A 184 -11.56 -10.40 -9.26
N TYR A 185 -12.40 -9.88 -8.38
CA TYR A 185 -13.68 -10.49 -8.02
C TYR A 185 -14.76 -10.06 -9.03
N GLY A 186 -14.75 -10.72 -10.20
CA GLY A 186 -15.59 -10.33 -11.33
C GLY A 186 -15.23 -8.93 -11.82
N ALA A 187 -16.17 -8.00 -11.76
CA ALA A 187 -15.98 -6.60 -12.16
C ALA A 187 -15.33 -5.70 -11.08
N LEU A 188 -14.75 -6.27 -10.01
CA LEU A 188 -14.19 -5.52 -8.88
C LEU A 188 -12.73 -5.92 -8.59
N ARG A 189 -11.97 -4.96 -8.05
CA ARG A 189 -10.58 -5.16 -7.60
C ARG A 189 -10.44 -4.81 -6.12
N CYS A 190 -9.57 -5.53 -5.43
CA CYS A 190 -9.27 -5.29 -4.03
C CYS A 190 -8.20 -4.21 -3.89
N VAL A 191 -8.51 -3.13 -3.16
CA VAL A 191 -7.53 -2.10 -2.78
C VAL A 191 -7.42 -2.11 -1.25
N ALA A 192 -6.22 -2.30 -0.73
CA ALA A 192 -5.92 -2.06 0.67
C ALA A 192 -5.76 -0.55 0.91
N ILE A 193 -6.27 -0.09 2.05
CA ILE A 193 -6.14 1.30 2.52
C ILE A 193 -5.65 1.20 3.96
N ASP A 194 -4.42 1.62 4.23
CA ASP A 194 -3.77 1.45 5.53
C ASP A 194 -2.85 2.65 5.90
N GLY A 195 -2.63 2.85 7.20
CA GLY A 195 -1.96 4.02 7.77
C GLY A 195 -0.49 3.79 8.11
N TRP A 196 0.42 4.17 7.20
CA TRP A 196 1.85 3.91 7.26
C TRP A 196 2.66 5.08 7.86
N GLU A 197 3.52 4.80 8.85
CA GLU A 197 4.44 5.76 9.48
C GLU A 197 5.89 5.46 9.06
N PRO A 198 6.39 6.05 7.94
CA PRO A 198 7.75 5.78 7.45
C PRO A 198 8.86 6.54 8.20
N PHE A 199 8.55 7.69 8.81
CA PHE A 199 9.57 8.59 9.36
C PHE A 199 9.16 9.10 10.75
N ALA A 200 10.07 8.96 11.72
CA ALA A 200 10.00 9.62 13.03
C ALA A 200 11.40 10.06 13.47
N SER A 201 11.50 11.21 14.15
CA SER A 201 12.75 11.78 14.65
C SER A 201 12.49 12.60 15.92
N TYR A 202 13.50 12.74 16.77
CA TYR A 202 13.46 13.62 17.94
C TYR A 202 13.99 15.02 17.58
N ASP A 203 14.94 15.09 16.65
CA ASP A 203 15.73 16.28 16.34
C ASP A 203 15.31 16.96 15.03
N ARG A 204 15.07 16.18 13.96
CA ARG A 204 14.79 16.71 12.62
C ARG A 204 13.28 16.82 12.40
N HIS A 205 12.80 18.02 12.07
CA HIS A 205 11.40 18.29 11.78
C HIS A 205 11.21 19.27 10.62
N CYS A 206 10.01 19.29 10.05
CA CYS A 206 9.56 20.26 9.05
C CYS A 206 8.24 20.92 9.52
N PRO A 207 7.76 21.98 8.85
CA PRO A 207 6.50 22.66 9.22
C PRO A 207 5.23 21.79 9.15
N GLN A 208 5.30 20.64 8.47
CA GLN A 208 4.19 19.69 8.28
C GLN A 208 4.27 18.45 9.18
N CYS A 209 5.29 18.32 10.05
CA CYS A 209 5.38 17.17 10.95
C CYS A 209 4.17 17.09 11.89
N LEU A 210 3.75 15.85 12.16
CA LEU A 210 2.93 15.48 13.30
C LEU A 210 3.82 15.46 14.56
N VAL A 211 3.23 15.67 15.74
CA VAL A 211 3.93 15.74 17.02
C VAL A 211 3.27 14.77 18.01
N ARG A 212 4.09 14.01 18.73
CA ARG A 212 3.67 13.24 19.91
C ARG A 212 4.66 13.42 21.05
N HIS A 213 4.16 13.39 22.28
CA HIS A 213 4.99 13.41 23.48
C HIS A 213 5.10 11.98 24.02
N LEU A 214 6.32 11.53 24.28
CA LEU A 214 6.64 10.16 24.68
C LEU A 214 7.30 10.16 26.07
N LYS A 215 6.83 9.28 26.95
CA LYS A 215 7.39 9.14 28.30
C LYS A 215 8.54 8.12 28.29
N VAL A 216 9.76 8.64 28.22
CA VAL A 216 11.00 7.88 28.11
C VAL A 216 11.62 7.71 29.49
N LYS A 217 12.03 6.49 29.85
CA LYS A 217 12.82 6.26 31.07
C LYS A 217 14.30 6.47 30.79
N ARG A 218 14.94 7.37 31.53
CA ARG A 218 16.40 7.53 31.55
C ARG A 218 17.06 6.40 32.36
N ALA A 219 18.37 6.24 32.21
CA ALA A 219 19.14 5.22 32.92
C ALA A 219 19.04 5.31 34.47
N GLY A 220 18.81 6.51 35.01
CA GLY A 220 18.54 6.73 36.44
C GLY A 220 17.11 6.40 36.90
N GLY A 221 16.26 5.84 36.05
CA GLY A 221 14.88 5.47 36.37
C GLY A 221 13.84 6.59 36.25
N GLU A 222 14.28 7.86 36.20
CA GLU A 222 13.44 9.02 35.95
C GLU A 222 12.69 8.93 34.61
N VAL A 223 11.45 9.44 34.59
CA VAL A 223 10.59 9.50 33.40
C VAL A 223 10.58 10.92 32.86
N GLU A 224 11.15 11.11 31.68
CA GLU A 224 11.14 12.36 30.93
C GLU A 224 10.05 12.34 29.86
N GLU A 225 9.43 13.49 29.58
CA GLU A 225 8.48 13.66 28.48
C GLU A 225 9.19 14.26 27.26
N VAL A 226 9.57 13.40 26.33
CA VAL A 226 10.34 13.74 25.12
C VAL A 226 9.40 13.97 23.94
N LYS A 227 9.55 15.10 23.25
CA LYS A 227 8.82 15.42 22.03
C LYS A 227 9.40 14.64 20.84
N GLN A 228 8.54 13.96 20.08
CA GLN A 228 8.91 13.29 18.84
C GLN A 228 8.08 13.83 17.66
N TYR A 229 8.77 14.12 16.56
CA TYR A 229 8.20 14.52 15.29
C TYR A 229 8.07 13.31 14.38
N TYR A 230 6.98 13.21 13.63
CA TYR A 230 6.77 12.09 12.71
C TYR A 230 5.91 12.48 11.51
N HIS A 231 5.97 11.66 10.46
CA HIS A 231 5.03 11.73 9.34
C HIS A 231 4.32 10.39 9.19
N ARG A 232 3.00 10.47 8.99
CA ARG A 232 2.16 9.32 8.73
C ARG A 232 1.29 9.60 7.50
N TYR A 233 1.05 8.58 6.71
CA TYR A 233 0.35 8.64 5.44
C TYR A 233 -0.72 7.55 5.39
N VAL A 234 -1.77 7.76 4.61
CA VAL A 234 -2.62 6.66 4.15
C VAL A 234 -2.15 6.24 2.76
N VAL A 235 -1.97 4.93 2.56
CA VAL A 235 -1.53 4.34 1.29
C VAL A 235 -2.69 3.55 0.69
N ALA A 236 -3.02 3.81 -0.58
CA ALA A 236 -3.94 2.99 -1.36
C ALA A 236 -3.13 2.02 -2.22
N MET A 237 -3.22 0.71 -1.93
CA MET A 237 -2.47 -0.33 -2.64
C MET A 237 -3.43 -1.31 -3.31
N LEU A 238 -3.41 -1.36 -4.64
CA LEU A 238 -4.06 -2.40 -5.43
C LEU A 238 -3.43 -3.75 -5.08
N LEU A 239 -4.25 -4.68 -4.62
CA LEU A 239 -3.81 -6.03 -4.27
C LEU A 239 -3.93 -6.96 -5.48
N GLY A 240 -2.83 -7.61 -5.84
CA GLY A 240 -2.77 -8.60 -6.91
C GLY A 240 -2.37 -9.99 -6.41
N PRO A 241 -2.58 -11.05 -7.21
CA PRO A 241 -2.00 -12.36 -6.91
C PRO A 241 -0.50 -12.40 -7.24
N VAL A 242 -0.09 -11.59 -8.23
CA VAL A 242 1.25 -11.56 -8.84
C VAL A 242 2.04 -10.30 -8.48
N LEU A 243 1.36 -9.15 -8.34
CA LEU A 243 1.96 -7.83 -8.11
C LEU A 243 1.00 -6.94 -7.33
N ASP A 244 1.45 -6.40 -6.20
CA ASP A 244 0.77 -5.31 -5.48
C ASP A 244 1.30 -3.96 -5.99
N VAL A 245 0.42 -2.96 -6.16
CA VAL A 245 0.79 -1.64 -6.73
C VAL A 245 0.22 -0.51 -5.88
N VAL A 246 1.08 0.41 -5.45
CA VAL A 246 0.66 1.68 -4.83
C VAL A 246 -0.02 2.55 -5.88
N LEU A 247 -1.31 2.84 -5.68
CA LEU A 247 -2.11 3.70 -6.54
C LEU A 247 -1.91 5.18 -6.21
N ALA A 248 -1.89 5.51 -4.91
CA ALA A 248 -1.63 6.84 -4.39
C ALA A 248 -1.24 6.77 -2.90
N ILE A 249 -0.61 7.84 -2.42
CA ILE A 249 -0.23 8.07 -1.02
C ILE A 249 -0.73 9.47 -0.64
N GLU A 250 -1.31 9.61 0.55
CA GLU A 250 -1.86 10.88 1.04
C GLU A 250 -1.41 11.14 2.49
N PRO A 251 -0.75 12.28 2.81
CA PRO A 251 -0.29 12.58 4.16
C PRO A 251 -1.44 12.90 5.12
N LEU A 252 -1.29 12.49 6.39
CA LEU A 252 -2.06 13.09 7.48
C LEU A 252 -1.58 14.52 7.70
N LEU A 253 -2.50 15.47 7.77
CA LEU A 253 -2.19 16.87 8.06
C LEU A 253 -1.97 17.07 9.56
N ASN A 254 -0.96 17.87 9.92
CA ASN A 254 -0.83 18.37 11.28
C ASN A 254 -1.90 19.43 11.58
N GLU A 255 -2.04 19.79 12.85
CA GLU A 255 -3.15 20.64 13.34
C GLU A 255 -3.31 21.94 12.56
N LYS A 256 -2.21 22.64 12.27
CA LYS A 256 -2.25 23.89 11.48
C LYS A 256 -2.76 23.64 10.05
N ALA A 257 -2.15 22.70 9.32
CA ALA A 257 -2.57 22.40 7.94
C ALA A 257 -4.00 21.82 7.88
N HIS A 258 -4.46 21.18 8.96
CA HIS A 258 -5.82 20.70 9.13
C HIS A 258 -6.79 21.86 9.32
N SER A 259 -6.51 22.82 10.23
CA SER A 259 -7.34 24.01 10.43
C SER A 259 -7.37 24.96 9.23
N ASP A 260 -6.29 24.99 8.44
CA ASP A 260 -6.21 25.74 7.17
C ASP A 260 -7.11 25.11 6.07
N THR A 261 -7.58 23.87 6.26
CA THR A 261 -8.41 23.12 5.29
C THR A 261 -9.86 22.97 5.77
N ASP A 262 -10.03 22.44 6.99
CA ASP A 262 -11.30 22.08 7.61
C ASP A 262 -11.44 22.89 8.92
N GLY A 263 -12.12 24.03 8.85
CA GLY A 263 -12.29 24.92 10.00
C GLY A 263 -12.84 24.23 11.25
N GLU A 264 -12.49 24.77 12.43
CA GLU A 264 -12.91 24.30 13.76
C GLU A 264 -12.39 22.91 14.21
N HIS A 265 -11.54 22.23 13.41
CA HIS A 265 -10.97 20.93 13.79
C HIS A 265 -9.71 21.05 14.66
N ALA A 266 -9.86 20.86 15.97
CA ALA A 266 -8.74 20.80 16.92
C ALA A 266 -7.92 19.50 16.77
N GLY A 267 -6.60 19.61 16.90
CA GLY A 267 -5.65 18.49 16.79
C GLY A 267 -5.33 18.04 15.37
N HIS A 268 -4.46 17.03 15.28
CA HIS A 268 -4.00 16.46 14.01
C HIS A 268 -5.10 15.69 13.27
N GLN A 269 -5.01 15.65 11.94
CA GLN A 269 -5.98 14.95 11.10
C GLN A 269 -5.94 13.43 11.32
N GLY A 270 -7.11 12.83 11.55
CA GLY A 270 -7.26 11.39 11.71
C GLY A 270 -7.14 10.61 10.38
N GLU A 271 -6.67 9.36 10.47
CA GLU A 271 -6.46 8.46 9.32
C GLU A 271 -7.70 8.31 8.43
N LEU A 272 -8.90 8.23 9.02
CA LEU A 272 -10.15 8.10 8.27
C LEU A 272 -10.49 9.34 7.41
N THR A 273 -10.00 10.53 7.79
CA THR A 273 -10.20 11.76 7.01
C THR A 273 -9.21 11.81 5.85
N ALA A 274 -7.93 11.50 6.10
CA ALA A 274 -6.92 11.38 5.05
C ALA A 274 -7.28 10.25 4.04
N ALA A 275 -7.84 9.14 4.51
CA ALA A 275 -8.31 8.04 3.67
C ALA A 275 -9.48 8.43 2.74
N ARG A 276 -10.34 9.36 3.16
CA ARG A 276 -11.39 9.93 2.29
C ARG A 276 -10.77 10.82 1.21
N ARG A 277 -9.93 11.78 1.58
CA ARG A 277 -9.24 12.67 0.61
C ARG A 277 -8.42 11.88 -0.42
N LEU A 278 -7.79 10.77 -0.01
CA LEU A 278 -7.13 9.80 -0.88
C LEU A 278 -8.08 9.13 -1.87
N LEU A 279 -9.25 8.66 -1.41
CA LEU A 279 -10.28 8.06 -2.26
C LEU A 279 -10.89 9.06 -3.26
N ASP A 280 -11.19 10.29 -2.80
CA ASP A 280 -11.75 11.35 -3.64
C ASP A 280 -10.75 11.77 -4.74
N SER A 281 -9.46 11.88 -4.39
CA SER A 281 -8.34 12.14 -5.32
C SER A 281 -8.18 11.02 -6.36
N LEU A 282 -8.26 9.75 -5.94
CA LEU A 282 -8.24 8.60 -6.85
C LEU A 282 -9.46 8.59 -7.78
N TYR A 283 -10.66 8.91 -7.28
CA TYR A 283 -11.86 9.01 -8.09
C TYR A 283 -11.73 10.08 -9.17
N GLN A 284 -11.32 11.31 -8.81
CA GLN A 284 -11.09 12.40 -9.75
C GLN A 284 -10.04 12.03 -10.82
N THR A 285 -8.93 11.41 -10.41
CA THR A 285 -7.88 10.93 -11.32
C THR A 285 -8.39 9.86 -12.28
N SER A 286 -9.27 8.96 -11.83
CA SER A 286 -9.88 7.93 -12.67
C SER A 286 -10.86 8.49 -13.70
N THR A 287 -11.58 9.57 -13.38
CA THR A 287 -12.55 10.20 -14.31
C THR A 287 -11.90 11.12 -15.34
N LEU A 288 -10.74 11.72 -15.03
CA LEU A 288 -10.00 12.59 -15.94
C LEU A 288 -9.11 11.81 -16.94
N SER A 289 -8.88 10.51 -16.73
CA SER A 289 -7.96 9.69 -17.54
C SER A 289 -8.63 8.87 -18.65
N THR A 290 -9.94 9.01 -18.85
CA THR A 290 -10.72 8.30 -19.87
C THR A 290 -11.30 9.24 -20.94
N PRO A 291 -10.73 9.28 -22.16
CA PRO A 291 -11.37 9.91 -23.33
C PRO A 291 -12.67 9.21 -23.78
N THR A 292 -12.99 8.05 -23.21
CA THR A 292 -14.07 7.15 -23.66
C THR A 292 -14.86 6.53 -22.51
N GLY A 293 -15.76 7.30 -21.89
CA GLY A 293 -16.93 6.78 -21.14
C GLY A 293 -16.70 6.23 -19.71
N PRO A 294 -17.57 6.55 -18.73
CA PRO A 294 -17.44 6.09 -17.34
C PRO A 294 -18.02 4.67 -17.13
N GLY A 295 -17.32 3.65 -17.63
CA GLY A 295 -17.85 2.28 -17.73
C GLY A 295 -17.80 1.38 -16.48
N TRP A 296 -17.01 1.68 -15.43
CA TRP A 296 -16.71 0.71 -14.37
C TRP A 296 -16.85 1.23 -12.92
N LEU A 297 -16.32 2.41 -12.60
CA LEU A 297 -16.27 2.90 -11.21
C LEU A 297 -17.60 3.47 -10.67
N ASN A 298 -18.53 3.89 -11.53
CA ASN A 298 -19.84 4.40 -11.12
C ASN A 298 -20.66 3.39 -10.27
N SER A 299 -20.43 2.09 -10.47
CA SER A 299 -21.15 1.03 -9.72
C SER A 299 -20.89 1.07 -8.21
N MET A 300 -19.75 1.63 -7.76
CA MET A 300 -19.38 1.65 -6.35
C MET A 300 -20.19 2.68 -5.52
N LEU A 301 -20.64 3.78 -6.14
CA LEU A 301 -21.32 4.87 -5.42
C LEU A 301 -22.83 4.68 -5.31
N THR A 302 -23.49 4.07 -6.30
CA THR A 302 -24.95 3.79 -6.25
C THR A 302 -25.31 2.92 -5.04
N ALA A 303 -24.47 1.95 -4.67
CA ALA A 303 -24.64 1.10 -3.50
C ALA A 303 -24.52 1.87 -2.16
N MET A 304 -23.66 2.90 -2.07
CA MET A 304 -23.50 3.69 -0.85
C MET A 304 -24.57 4.77 -0.70
N ALA A 305 -24.92 5.48 -1.78
CA ALA A 305 -25.95 6.53 -1.75
C ALA A 305 -27.35 5.99 -1.39
N ALA A 306 -27.69 4.77 -1.82
CA ALA A 306 -28.94 4.11 -1.43
C ALA A 306 -29.03 3.79 0.08
N SER A 307 -27.89 3.65 0.77
CA SER A 307 -27.86 3.29 2.19
C SER A 307 -28.17 4.45 3.14
N SER A 308 -27.96 5.70 2.70
CA SER A 308 -28.17 6.90 3.53
C SER A 308 -29.59 7.46 3.43
N SER A 309 -30.24 7.39 2.26
CA SER A 309 -31.59 7.92 2.04
C SER A 309 -32.69 7.14 2.75
N SER A 310 -32.51 5.82 2.91
CA SER A 310 -33.51 4.91 3.50
C SER A 310 -33.82 5.16 4.99
N ARG A 311 -33.03 5.98 5.70
CA ARG A 311 -33.15 6.16 7.16
C ARG A 311 -34.05 7.31 7.65
N LYS A 312 -34.82 7.96 6.77
CA LYS A 312 -35.76 9.04 7.16
C LYS A 312 -37.14 8.92 6.49
N LYS A 313 -38.00 7.99 6.95
CA LYS A 313 -39.47 8.09 6.86
C LYS A 313 -40.20 7.04 7.69
N THR A 314 -41.17 7.47 8.50
CA THR A 314 -42.25 6.67 9.13
C THR A 314 -41.81 5.57 10.12
N THR A 315 -42.60 5.17 11.12
CA THR A 315 -44.06 5.16 11.27
C THR A 315 -44.59 5.75 12.58
N SER A 316 -45.89 6.03 12.61
CA SER A 316 -46.67 6.32 13.82
C SER A 316 -48.03 5.58 13.76
N ARG A 317 -48.78 5.58 14.87
CA ARG A 317 -50.15 5.03 15.07
C ARG A 317 -50.34 3.49 15.01
N SER A 318 -50.39 2.91 16.22
CA SER A 318 -51.61 2.33 16.83
C SER A 318 -52.46 1.28 16.08
N ARG A 319 -52.64 0.10 16.72
CA ARG A 319 -53.98 -0.53 16.89
C ARG A 319 -54.07 -1.49 18.10
N LYS A 320 -55.32 -1.64 18.57
CA LYS A 320 -55.92 -2.38 19.71
C LYS A 320 -55.38 -3.82 19.96
N ARG A 321 -55.18 -4.32 21.19
CA ARG A 321 -56.16 -4.93 22.17
C ARG A 321 -56.83 -6.21 21.59
N LEU A 322 -56.84 -7.41 22.21
CA LEU A 322 -57.35 -7.83 23.55
C LEU A 322 -56.62 -9.14 24.10
N PRO A 323 -57.02 -9.84 25.22
CA PRO A 323 -56.06 -10.49 26.16
C PRO A 323 -56.32 -11.98 26.53
N TYR A 324 -55.45 -12.55 27.39
CA TYR A 324 -55.62 -13.53 28.52
C TYR A 324 -54.22 -14.10 28.89
N GLY A 325 -53.83 -14.51 30.11
CA GLY A 325 -54.39 -14.37 31.47
C GLY A 325 -53.61 -15.22 32.52
N ARG A 326 -53.47 -14.72 33.78
CA ARG A 326 -52.85 -15.37 35.00
C ARG A 326 -51.32 -15.67 34.96
N ALA A 327 -50.60 -15.89 36.08
CA ALA A 327 -50.63 -15.36 37.47
C ALA A 327 -49.41 -15.89 38.31
N ARG A 328 -49.07 -15.22 39.45
CA ARG A 328 -48.14 -15.62 40.56
C ARG A 328 -46.60 -15.58 40.27
N SER A 329 -45.68 -15.41 41.25
CA SER A 329 -45.69 -14.69 42.56
C SER A 329 -44.32 -14.71 43.30
N ARG A 330 -43.83 -13.56 43.81
CA ARG A 330 -42.81 -13.36 44.91
C ARG A 330 -41.40 -14.02 44.71
N ALA A 331 -40.30 -13.65 45.37
CA ALA A 331 -40.06 -12.87 46.60
C ALA A 331 -38.85 -11.88 46.51
N ASN A 332 -38.18 -11.55 47.63
CA ASN A 332 -37.41 -10.31 47.87
C ASN A 332 -35.98 -10.52 48.45
N ILE A 333 -35.02 -9.64 48.05
CA ILE A 333 -33.97 -8.94 48.86
C ILE A 333 -32.88 -9.82 49.57
N PRO A 334 -31.60 -9.39 49.76
CA PRO A 334 -30.84 -8.16 49.36
C PRO A 334 -29.81 -8.46 48.20
N THR A 335 -28.52 -8.08 48.05
CA THR A 335 -27.46 -7.39 48.87
C THR A 335 -26.37 -6.71 47.98
N MET A 336 -25.10 -6.61 48.44
CA MET A 336 -23.94 -5.84 47.93
C MET A 336 -22.62 -6.63 48.15
N PRO A 337 -21.41 -6.14 47.77
CA PRO A 337 -20.98 -5.65 46.45
C PRO A 337 -19.62 -6.26 45.99
N THR A 338 -19.27 -6.19 44.71
CA THR A 338 -17.86 -6.33 44.24
C THR A 338 -17.66 -5.66 42.88
N ALA A 339 -16.40 -5.37 42.51
CA ALA A 339 -16.06 -4.44 41.43
C ALA A 339 -15.23 -5.07 40.29
N LYS A 340 -15.01 -4.23 39.26
CA LYS A 340 -14.16 -4.38 38.06
C LYS A 340 -14.81 -5.04 36.84
N SER A 341 -14.85 -4.23 35.78
CA SER A 341 -15.39 -4.52 34.46
C SER A 341 -14.50 -5.45 33.64
N THR A 342 -15.12 -6.33 32.87
CA THR A 342 -14.55 -6.88 31.63
C THR A 342 -15.44 -6.45 30.46
N LEU A 343 -14.84 -6.07 29.33
CA LEU A 343 -15.59 -5.87 28.08
C LEU A 343 -14.69 -6.11 26.87
N SER A 344 -14.66 -7.37 26.42
CA SER A 344 -14.04 -7.78 25.16
C SER A 344 -14.97 -7.45 23.99
N SER A 345 -14.51 -6.59 23.07
CA SER A 345 -15.28 -6.18 21.89
C SER A 345 -15.06 -7.13 20.70
N GLY A 346 -15.77 -8.26 20.69
CA GLY A 346 -15.74 -9.21 19.57
C GLY A 346 -16.37 -8.66 18.29
N MET A 347 -15.57 -8.41 17.25
CA MET A 347 -16.08 -8.07 15.91
C MET A 347 -16.92 -9.22 15.33
N ARG A 348 -18.16 -8.92 14.92
CA ARG A 348 -19.03 -9.86 14.22
C ARG A 348 -18.81 -9.78 12.71
N THR A 349 -18.24 -10.82 12.11
CA THR A 349 -18.27 -10.99 10.66
C THR A 349 -19.70 -11.24 10.18
N ARG A 350 -20.25 -10.32 9.36
CA ARG A 350 -21.47 -10.58 8.58
C ARG A 350 -21.06 -11.17 7.24
N SER A 351 -21.38 -12.43 6.99
CA SER A 351 -21.46 -12.94 5.61
C SER A 351 -22.83 -12.58 5.04
N ILE A 352 -22.84 -12.15 3.78
CA ILE A 352 -24.08 -11.92 3.01
C ILE A 352 -24.07 -12.96 1.89
N ARG A 353 -25.03 -13.88 1.91
CA ARG A 353 -25.31 -14.76 0.77
C ARG A 353 -26.42 -14.12 -0.07
N PHE A 354 -26.21 -14.02 -1.37
CA PHE A 354 -27.31 -13.87 -2.33
C PHE A 354 -27.52 -15.19 -3.06
N ARG A 355 -28.78 -15.53 -3.32
CA ARG A 355 -29.13 -16.52 -4.34
C ARG A 355 -29.13 -15.79 -5.70
N PRO A 356 -28.68 -16.42 -6.79
CA PRO A 356 -29.02 -15.93 -8.12
C PRO A 356 -30.53 -16.12 -8.33
N THR A 357 -31.20 -15.09 -8.84
CA THR A 357 -32.43 -15.28 -9.61
C THR A 357 -32.06 -15.90 -10.95
N ARG A 358 -32.90 -16.83 -11.44
CA ARG A 358 -32.94 -17.18 -12.86
C ARG A 358 -33.66 -16.06 -13.64
N ASP A 359 -33.87 -16.33 -14.92
CA ASP A 359 -34.50 -15.51 -15.97
C ASP A 359 -33.39 -14.94 -16.88
N GLU A 360 -32.90 -15.65 -17.90
CA GLU A 360 -33.51 -16.19 -19.14
C GLU A 360 -33.12 -15.33 -20.37
N CYS A 361 -33.08 -16.01 -21.53
CA CYS A 361 -32.73 -15.63 -22.91
C CYS A 361 -32.64 -14.14 -23.32
N VAL A 362 -31.84 -13.76 -24.34
CA VAL A 362 -31.31 -14.55 -25.49
C VAL A 362 -29.79 -14.44 -25.61
#